data_AF-A0A7X9AHX2-F1
#
_entry.id   AF-A0A7X9AHX2-F1
#
_cell.length_a   1.000
_cell.length_b   1.000
_cell.length_c   1.000
_cell.angle_alpha   90.00
_cell.angle_beta   90.00
_cell.angle_gamma   90.00
#
_symmetry.space_group_name_H-M   'P 1'
#
loop_
_entity.id
_entity.type
_entity.pdbx_description
1 polymer ?
#
loop_
_entity_poly.entity_id
_entity_poly.type
_entity_poly.pdbx_seq_one_letter_code
_entity_poly.pdbx_strand_id
1 'polypeptide(L)' 'MIQIDDSGSGSFVGGTCIGIYRPETNEYYFDIIPVELYDTDNFAKKNYLDEVVNIVDAAFRILKPSK' A
#
# COMPACT_ATOMS: atom_id res chain seq x y z
N MET A 1 -16.32 -3.09 5.52
CA MET A 1 -15.82 -2.99 4.13
C MET A 1 -14.65 -2.03 4.07
N ILE A 2 -13.58 -2.40 3.38
CA ILE A 2 -12.41 -1.54 3.12
C ILE A 2 -12.29 -1.29 1.62
N GLN A 3 -11.85 -0.09 1.26
CA GLN A 3 -11.49 0.30 -0.10
C GLN A 3 -9.97 0.50 -0.16
N ILE A 4 -9.34 0.03 -1.23
CA ILE A 4 -7.89 0.12 -1.42
C ILE A 4 -7.64 0.61 -2.84
N ASP A 5 -6.74 1.57 -2.99
CA ASP A 5 -6.31 2.10 -4.29
C ASP A 5 -4.82 2.48 -4.23
N ASP A 6 -4.16 2.56 -5.38
CA ASP A 6 -2.76 2.96 -5.51
C ASP A 6 -2.58 4.21 -6.37
N SER A 7 -1.52 4.97 -6.11
CA SER A 7 -1.11 6.08 -6.95
C SER A 7 0.40 6.26 -6.91
N GLY A 8 1.00 6.56 -8.06
CA GLY A 8 2.45 6.78 -8.16
C GLY A 8 3.26 5.59 -8.67
N SER A 9 2.62 4.49 -9.09
CA SER A 9 3.30 3.32 -9.69
C SER A 9 4.04 3.62 -11.01
N GLY A 10 3.75 4.75 -11.66
CA GLY A 10 4.51 5.30 -12.78
C GLY A 10 5.38 6.52 -12.42
N SER A 11 5.45 6.91 -11.15
CA SER A 11 6.21 8.08 -10.68
C SER A 11 7.60 7.64 -10.23
N PHE A 12 8.62 8.34 -10.71
CA PHE A 12 9.98 8.16 -10.21
C PHE A 12 10.22 8.82 -8.84
N VAL A 13 9.39 9.81 -8.50
CA VAL A 13 9.54 10.59 -7.27
C VAL A 13 8.44 10.20 -6.30
N GLY A 14 8.85 9.89 -5.07
CA GLY A 14 7.95 9.65 -3.95
C GLY A 14 7.47 8.20 -3.80
N GLY A 15 7.70 7.32 -4.76
CA GLY A 15 7.24 5.92 -4.71
C GLY A 15 5.75 5.76 -5.02
N THR A 16 5.21 4.59 -4.67
CA THR A 16 3.79 4.28 -4.88
C THR A 16 3.03 4.34 -3.56
N CYS A 17 2.10 5.28 -3.46
CA CYS A 17 1.18 5.36 -2.32
C CYS A 17 0.13 4.26 -2.43
N ILE A 18 -0.07 3.54 -1.34
CA ILE A 18 -1.18 2.60 -1.16
C ILE A 18 -2.14 3.21 -0.13
N GLY A 19 -3.30 3.63 -0.60
CA GLY A 19 -4.35 4.21 0.23
C GLY A 19 -5.36 3.16 0.67
N ILE A 20 -5.69 3.14 1.95
CA ILE A 20 -6.70 2.28 2.54
C ILE A 20 -7.74 3.15 3.25
N TYR A 21 -9.00 3.01 2.86
CA TYR A 21 -10.12 3.77 3.41
C TYR A 21 -11.20 2.84 3.97
N ARG A 22 -11.68 3.16 5.17
CA ARG A 22 -12.82 2.50 5.80
C ARG A 22 -14.02 3.46 5.85
N PRO A 23 -14.99 3.33 4.91
CA PRO A 23 -16.11 4.26 4.81
C PRO A 23 -17.02 4.30 6.04
N GLU A 24 -17.15 3.16 6.74
CA GLU A 24 -18.03 3.01 7.90
C GLU A 24 -17.64 3.92 9.08
N THR A 25 -16.35 4.16 9.26
CA THR A 25 -15.80 4.97 10.35
C THR A 25 -15.11 6.24 9.86
N ASN A 26 -15.05 6.43 8.54
CA ASN A 26 -14.33 7.54 7.91
C ASN A 26 -12.85 7.61 8.32
N GLU A 27 -12.24 6.44 8.55
CA GLU A 27 -10.82 6.31 8.90
C GLU A 27 -10.02 5.97 7.64
N TYR A 28 -8.81 6.52 7.55
CA TYR A 28 -7.89 6.26 6.46
C TYR A 28 -6.51 5.89 7.02
N TYR A 29 -5.81 5.04 6.27
CA TYR A 29 -4.41 4.72 6.45
C TYR A 29 -3.75 4.74 5.08
N PHE A 30 -2.51 5.19 5.00
CA PHE A 30 -1.73 5.04 3.79
C PHE A 30 -0.27 4.82 4.14
N ASP A 31 0.44 4.20 3.22
CA ASP A 31 1.88 4.09 3.27
C ASP A 31 2.45 4.05 1.85
N ILE A 32 3.77 4.13 1.74
CA ILE A 32 4.46 4.23 0.46
C ILE A 32 5.31 2.99 0.22
N ILE A 33 5.13 2.35 -0.94
CA ILE A 33 6.13 1.43 -1.49
C ILE A 33 7.37 2.25 -1.90
N PRO A 34 8.55 1.97 -1.29
CA PRO A 34 9.77 2.68 -1.61
C PRO A 34 10.19 2.50 -3.07
N VAL A 35 10.79 3.54 -3.65
CA VAL A 35 11.21 3.54 -5.07
C VAL A 35 12.26 2.45 -5.36
N GLU A 36 13.04 2.08 -4.35
CA GLU A 36 14.06 1.04 -4.38
C GLU A 36 13.48 -0.33 -4.75
N LEU A 37 12.20 -0.60 -4.44
CA LEU A 37 11.55 -1.85 -4.81
C LEU A 37 11.15 -1.92 -6.29
N TYR A 38 11.33 -0.83 -7.04
CA TYR A 38 11.12 -0.73 -8.48
C TYR A 38 12.42 -0.77 -9.28
N ASP A 39 13.59 -1.00 -8.64
CA ASP A 39 14.81 -1.28 -9.40
C ASP A 39 14.73 -2.62 -10.15
N THR A 40 15.68 -2.87 -11.06
CA THR A 40 15.65 -4.04 -11.94
C THR A 40 15.61 -5.37 -11.18
N ASP A 41 16.37 -5.49 -10.09
CA ASP A 41 16.50 -6.75 -9.35
C ASP A 41 15.27 -7.00 -8.47
N ASN A 42 14.78 -5.96 -7.79
CA ASN A 42 13.60 -6.01 -6.93
C ASN A 42 12.32 -6.19 -7.75
N PHE A 43 12.20 -5.49 -8.88
CA PHE A 43 11.03 -5.59 -9.77
C PHE A 43 10.92 -6.97 -10.40
N ALA A 44 12.04 -7.57 -10.83
CA ALA A 44 12.06 -8.94 -11.36
C ALA A 44 11.57 -9.97 -10.33
N LYS A 45 11.89 -9.74 -9.04
CA LYS A 45 11.43 -10.58 -7.92
C LYS A 45 10.02 -10.23 -7.43
N LYS A 46 9.47 -9.09 -7.88
CA LYS A 46 8.19 -8.52 -7.45
C LYS A 46 8.12 -8.20 -5.95
N ASN A 47 9.24 -7.80 -5.35
CA ASN A 47 9.31 -7.46 -3.92
C ASN A 47 8.36 -6.32 -3.51
N TYR A 48 8.00 -5.45 -4.45
CA TYR A 48 6.97 -4.42 -4.24
C TYR A 48 5.59 -5.01 -3.87
N LEU A 49 5.26 -6.24 -4.30
CA LEU A 49 4.01 -6.90 -3.93
C LEU A 49 4.02 -7.39 -2.48
N ASP A 50 5.18 -7.86 -1.98
CA ASP A 50 5.32 -8.22 -0.57
C ASP A 50 5.15 -6.97 0.31
N GLU A 51 5.65 -5.83 -0.15
CA GLU A 51 5.45 -4.56 0.54
C GLU A 51 3.98 -4.11 0.55
N VAL A 52 3.22 -4.33 -0.53
CA VAL A 52 1.76 -4.13 -0.51
C VAL A 52 1.11 -4.96 0.59
N VAL A 53 1.50 -6.23 0.75
CA VAL A 53 0.95 -7.10 1.79
C VAL A 53 1.29 -6.57 3.18
N ASN A 54 2.53 -6.14 3.40
CA ASN A 54 2.96 -5.53 4.68
C ASN A 54 2.13 -4.28 5.02
N ILE A 55 1.95 -3.38 4.06
CA ILE A 55 1.17 -2.14 4.22
C ILE A 55 -0.29 -2.47 4.54
N VAL A 56 -0.91 -3.40 3.81
CA VAL A 56 -2.32 -3.79 4.02
C VAL A 56 -2.49 -4.49 5.37
N ASP A 57 -1.56 -5.35 5.78
CA ASP A 57 -1.58 -6.01 7.08
C ASP A 57 -1.46 -5.01 8.25
N ALA A 58 -0.61 -3.99 8.11
CA ALA A 58 -0.55 -2.87 9.05
C ALA A 58 -1.88 -2.09 9.11
N ALA A 59 -2.46 -1.78 7.95
CA ALA A 59 -3.74 -1.08 7.86
C ALA A 59 -4.87 -1.88 8.55
N PHE A 60 -4.92 -3.21 8.39
CA PHE A 60 -5.93 -4.05 9.04
C PHE A 60 -5.81 -4.06 10.57
N ARG A 61 -4.59 -4.01 11.12
CA ARG A 61 -4.36 -3.90 12.57
C ARG A 61 -4.83 -2.56 13.13
N ILE A 62 -4.70 -1.48 12.34
CA ILE A 62 -5.06 -0.11 12.73
C ILE A 62 -6.57 0.10 12.59
N LEU A 63 -7.11 -0.14 11.40
CA LEU A 63 -8.50 0.16 11.03
C LEU A 63 -9.52 -0.87 11.57
N LYS A 64 -9.05 -2.07 11.93
CA LYS A 64 -9.83 -3.16 12.56
C LYS A 64 -11.21 -3.33 11.90
N PRO A 65 -11.27 -3.57 10.58
CA PRO A 65 -12.55 -3.80 9.89
C PRO A 65 -13.28 -4.99 10.53
N SER A 66 -14.60 -4.88 10.68
CA SER A 66 -15.42 -6.03 11.07
C SER A 66 -15.37 -7.11 10.00
N LYS A 67 -15.44 -8.38 10.42
CA LYS A 67 -15.59 -9.53 9.53
C LYS A 67 -16.84 -9.42 8.65
#